data_AF-A0A250AZ74-F1
#
_entry.id   AF-A0A250AZ74-F1
#
_cell.length_a   1.000
_cell.length_b   1.000
_cell.length_c   1.000
_cell.angle_alpha   90.00
_cell.angle_beta   90.00
_cell.angle_gamma   90.00
#
_symmetry.space_group_name_H-M   'P 1'
#
loop_
_entity.id
_entity.type
_entity.pdbx_description
1 polymer ?
#
loop_
_entity_poly.entity_id
_entity_poly.type
_entity_poly.pdbx_seq_one_letter_code
_entity_poly.pdbx_strand_id
1 'polypeptide(L)'
;MFAIMFPLLIMFYSVAYDGARFQSSRARLADGLNQGVLAVAMVDNRNATSADETANITLLHSYLSYYLPDATISKNDLKITVAMNYSTSGKVESVDYTGSGKASVQPIIGAQREVGFDSSLDLRADSSAGVVRRTIEEVEYPTDYALVLDFSGSMLSASAEPGLTRIALLRKVVTEFMDEILSDESSNTVGIIPFTSGVSVILPGENIAGGNNFGCSHVGKLKSEYAGVDLNFWYNKKLYYYSSSLPAQTSQYYQLDQSLYNYYKNVVSPATGYSMDDMVNKSWCVKNPRYGESYGRALYSCDADSRANLFDNYTEFLETRSAAQKLMYYAYYYLTMFNTVTMDFDGLLADGFMFSDKAVTTYNYMVNLIAERPFYYDCYSTFGSITAATASNTLKSKTAKPASYLIELTNDRSIIDEFNDMQVTGGATYVTSGLLRALPVIAKGVNQRKVIIVISDGLDSDNGTLAKKLFDDYSLCDKIKEGLLRYPEGTPTEQADMFFIFTVNSSASTTALNLWSNYCVGKENVYLATNYQDMINVLTGIAKNSSVKFINKNEQE
;
A
#
# COMPACT_ATOMS: atom_id res chain seq x y z
N MET A 1 59.57 -52.39 -30.85
CA MET A 1 58.39 -51.64 -31.32
C MET A 1 57.54 -51.12 -30.16
N PHE A 2 57.10 -51.97 -29.22
CA PHE A 2 56.30 -51.54 -28.05
C PHE A 2 56.98 -50.46 -27.18
N ALA A 3 58.31 -50.56 -26.98
CA ALA A 3 59.10 -49.59 -26.22
C ALA A 3 59.16 -48.17 -26.83
N ILE A 4 58.86 -48.02 -28.12
CA ILE A 4 58.85 -46.72 -28.82
C ILE A 4 57.42 -46.18 -28.98
N MET A 5 56.42 -47.06 -29.19
CA MET A 5 55.01 -46.64 -29.31
C MET A 5 54.37 -46.20 -28.00
N PHE A 6 54.74 -46.79 -26.86
CA PHE A 6 54.10 -46.48 -25.58
C PHE A 6 54.31 -45.03 -25.12
N PRO A 7 55.53 -44.46 -25.17
CA PRO A 7 55.73 -43.03 -24.86
C PRO A 7 54.98 -42.09 -25.81
N LEU A 8 54.92 -42.43 -27.11
CA LEU A 8 54.18 -41.64 -28.11
C LEU A 8 52.68 -41.64 -27.83
N LEU A 9 52.09 -42.79 -27.48
CA LEU A 9 50.68 -42.86 -27.12
C LEU A 9 50.35 -42.03 -25.88
N ILE A 10 51.18 -42.11 -24.83
CA ILE A 10 51.01 -41.29 -23.61
C ILE A 10 51.05 -39.79 -23.96
N MET A 11 51.95 -39.39 -24.86
CA MET A 11 52.05 -38.01 -25.34
C MET A 11 50.78 -37.57 -26.11
N PHE A 12 50.22 -38.43 -26.96
CA PHE A 12 48.95 -38.10 -27.63
C PHE A 12 47.78 -38.04 -26.65
N TYR A 13 47.73 -38.94 -25.68
CA TYR A 13 46.71 -38.92 -24.62
C TYR A 13 46.81 -37.66 -23.75
N SER A 14 48.02 -37.18 -23.43
CA SER A 14 48.17 -35.97 -22.62
C SER A 14 47.69 -34.72 -23.35
N VAL A 15 48.08 -34.54 -24.62
CA VAL A 15 47.64 -33.42 -25.46
C VAL A 15 46.13 -33.49 -25.70
N ALA A 16 45.57 -34.69 -25.96
CA ALA A 16 44.14 -34.86 -26.16
C ALA A 16 43.34 -34.55 -24.88
N TYR A 17 43.82 -35.00 -23.71
CA TYR A 17 43.14 -34.80 -22.44
C TYR A 17 43.20 -33.34 -21.98
N ASP A 18 44.38 -32.73 -21.97
CA ASP A 18 44.53 -31.32 -21.60
C ASP A 18 43.84 -30.41 -22.63
N GLY A 19 43.89 -30.76 -23.92
CA GLY A 19 43.14 -30.07 -24.98
C GLY A 19 41.63 -30.11 -24.73
N ALA A 20 41.07 -31.27 -24.40
CA ALA A 20 39.66 -31.42 -24.07
C ALA A 20 39.29 -30.64 -22.79
N ARG A 21 40.14 -30.67 -21.77
CA ARG A 21 39.95 -29.89 -20.53
C ARG A 21 39.94 -28.40 -20.80
N PHE A 22 40.87 -27.88 -21.63
CA PHE A 22 40.89 -26.46 -21.96
C PHE A 22 39.65 -26.00 -22.72
N GLN A 23 39.14 -26.83 -23.65
CA GLN A 23 37.88 -26.54 -24.32
C GLN A 23 36.70 -26.54 -23.33
N SER A 24 36.66 -27.50 -22.41
CA SER A 24 35.65 -27.53 -21.34
C SER A 24 35.75 -26.31 -20.43
N SER A 25 36.96 -25.91 -20.03
CA SER A 25 37.17 -24.73 -19.18
C SER A 25 36.81 -23.44 -19.90
N ARG A 26 37.05 -23.35 -21.22
CA ARG A 26 36.63 -22.21 -22.02
C ARG A 26 35.11 -22.11 -22.12
N ALA A 27 34.41 -23.24 -22.28
CA ALA A 27 32.95 -23.27 -22.27
C ALA A 27 32.38 -22.85 -20.89
N ARG A 28 32.96 -23.34 -19.79
CA ARG A 28 32.58 -22.94 -18.43
C ARG A 28 32.89 -21.46 -18.14
N LEU A 29 33.98 -20.93 -18.69
CA LEU A 29 34.31 -19.51 -18.58
C LEU A 29 33.21 -18.65 -19.23
N ALA A 30 32.76 -19.04 -20.43
CA ALA A 30 31.69 -18.36 -21.13
C ALA A 30 30.35 -18.44 -20.37
N ASP A 31 30.00 -19.62 -19.85
CA ASP A 31 28.76 -19.81 -19.07
C ASP A 31 28.77 -19.03 -17.75
N GLY A 32 29.88 -19.09 -17.01
CA GLY A 32 30.07 -18.31 -15.79
C GLY A 32 30.07 -16.80 -16.04
N LEU A 33 30.60 -16.35 -17.19
CA LEU A 33 30.54 -14.95 -17.61
C LEU A 33 29.09 -14.53 -17.90
N ASN A 34 28.32 -15.33 -18.64
CA ASN A 34 26.90 -15.08 -18.92
C ASN A 34 26.09 -14.95 -17.62
N GLN A 35 26.22 -15.90 -16.70
CA GLN A 35 25.47 -15.88 -15.43
C GLN A 35 25.92 -14.75 -14.51
N GLY A 36 27.23 -14.46 -14.47
CA GLY A 36 27.77 -13.36 -13.68
C GLY A 36 27.33 -11.98 -14.20
N VAL A 37 27.31 -11.78 -15.52
CA VAL A 37 26.82 -10.53 -16.13
C VAL A 37 25.31 -10.38 -15.95
N LEU A 38 24.54 -11.47 -16.00
CA LEU A 38 23.12 -11.45 -15.67
C LEU A 38 22.88 -11.00 -14.23
N ALA A 39 23.62 -11.55 -13.27
CA ALA A 39 23.51 -11.15 -11.87
C ALA A 39 23.85 -9.67 -11.68
N VAL A 40 24.86 -9.16 -12.38
CA VAL A 40 25.20 -7.72 -12.39
C VAL A 40 24.05 -6.88 -12.99
N ALA A 41 23.46 -7.33 -14.09
CA ALA A 41 22.32 -6.66 -14.73
C ALA A 41 21.05 -6.68 -13.86
N MET A 42 20.90 -7.67 -12.97
CA MET A 42 19.83 -7.71 -11.97
C MET A 42 20.06 -6.70 -10.84
N VAL A 43 21.32 -6.46 -10.43
CA VAL A 43 21.67 -5.42 -9.45
C VAL A 43 21.45 -4.01 -10.01
N ASP A 44 21.73 -3.79 -11.30
CA ASP A 44 21.48 -2.55 -12.06
C ASP A 44 21.98 -1.24 -11.39
N ASN A 45 23.11 -1.28 -10.68
CA ASN A 45 23.75 -0.07 -10.14
C ASN A 45 24.52 0.75 -11.21
N ARG A 46 24.46 0.33 -12.48
CA ARG A 46 24.99 1.01 -13.68
C ARG A 46 26.46 1.40 -13.63
N ASN A 47 27.26 0.78 -12.76
CA ASN A 47 28.62 1.27 -12.45
C ASN A 47 28.63 2.78 -12.14
N ALA A 48 27.59 3.29 -11.45
CA ALA A 48 27.41 4.73 -11.24
C ALA A 48 28.53 5.35 -10.39
N THR A 49 29.12 4.55 -9.48
CA THR A 49 30.25 4.94 -8.64
C THR A 49 31.40 3.93 -8.72
N SER A 50 32.60 4.32 -8.29
CA SER A 50 33.73 3.38 -8.17
C SER A 50 33.47 2.23 -7.17
N ALA A 51 32.58 2.45 -6.20
CA ALA A 51 32.15 1.40 -5.28
C ALA A 51 31.27 0.37 -5.99
N ASP A 52 30.37 0.82 -6.87
CA ASP A 52 29.51 -0.03 -7.70
C ASP A 52 30.34 -0.87 -8.69
N GLU A 53 31.34 -0.27 -9.33
CA GLU A 53 32.29 -0.99 -10.18
C GLU A 53 32.99 -2.12 -9.41
N THR A 54 33.46 -1.81 -8.20
CA THR A 54 34.16 -2.78 -7.35
C THR A 54 33.22 -3.91 -6.88
N ALA A 55 31.98 -3.57 -6.54
CA ALA A 55 30.96 -4.53 -6.15
C ALA A 55 30.60 -5.46 -7.31
N ASN A 56 30.40 -4.91 -8.50
CA ASN A 56 30.07 -5.67 -9.71
C ASN A 56 31.21 -6.60 -10.14
N ILE A 57 32.45 -6.12 -10.11
CA ILE A 57 33.63 -6.96 -10.37
C ILE A 57 33.75 -8.09 -9.33
N THR A 58 33.43 -7.82 -8.06
CA THR A 58 33.44 -8.84 -7.01
C THR A 58 32.33 -9.87 -7.20
N LEU A 59 31.14 -9.44 -7.62
CA LEU A 59 30.03 -10.33 -7.96
C LEU A 59 30.40 -11.23 -9.14
N LEU A 60 30.89 -10.65 -10.24
CA LEU A 60 31.35 -11.39 -11.41
C LEU A 60 32.47 -12.39 -11.06
N HIS A 61 33.44 -11.97 -10.25
CA HIS A 61 34.52 -12.84 -9.77
C HIS A 61 33.97 -14.06 -9.01
N SER A 62 32.98 -13.86 -8.15
CA SER A 62 32.37 -14.94 -7.36
C SER A 62 31.68 -15.98 -8.25
N TYR A 63 30.97 -15.54 -9.29
CA TYR A 63 30.38 -16.45 -10.28
C TYR A 63 31.47 -17.20 -11.05
N LEU A 64 32.49 -16.50 -11.57
CA LEU A 64 33.56 -17.15 -12.33
C LEU A 64 34.35 -18.17 -11.49
N SER A 65 34.63 -17.88 -10.22
CA SER A 65 35.28 -18.81 -9.31
C SER A 65 34.43 -20.05 -8.99
N TYR A 66 33.10 -19.94 -9.02
CA TYR A 66 32.20 -21.09 -8.88
C TYR A 66 32.24 -22.01 -10.11
N TYR A 67 32.22 -21.44 -11.32
CA TYR A 67 32.25 -22.21 -12.57
C TYR A 67 33.63 -22.80 -12.91
N LEU A 68 34.71 -22.18 -12.41
CA LEU A 68 36.10 -22.55 -12.65
C LEU A 68 36.91 -22.59 -11.34
N PRO A 69 36.67 -23.58 -10.46
CA PRO A 69 37.33 -23.64 -9.14
C PRO A 69 38.85 -23.86 -9.24
N ASP A 70 39.31 -24.51 -10.31
CA ASP A 70 40.74 -24.81 -10.52
C ASP A 70 41.50 -23.70 -11.27
N ALA A 71 40.84 -22.60 -11.64
CA ALA A 71 41.43 -21.53 -12.43
C ALA A 71 41.85 -20.35 -11.55
N THR A 72 42.97 -19.72 -11.90
CA THR A 72 43.38 -18.46 -11.29
C THR A 72 42.71 -17.30 -12.03
N ILE A 73 41.91 -16.52 -11.31
CA ILE A 73 41.16 -15.39 -11.87
C ILE A 73 41.50 -14.13 -11.06
N SER A 74 42.20 -13.19 -11.69
CA SER A 74 42.50 -11.89 -11.11
C SER A 74 41.33 -10.93 -11.33
N LYS A 75 40.93 -10.19 -10.29
CA LYS A 75 39.90 -9.15 -10.41
C LYS A 75 40.28 -8.06 -11.41
N ASN A 76 41.58 -7.78 -11.58
CA ASN A 76 42.07 -6.78 -12.54
C ASN A 76 41.92 -7.22 -14.00
N ASP A 77 41.74 -8.51 -14.24
CA ASP A 77 41.50 -9.05 -15.58
C ASP A 77 40.00 -9.17 -15.91
N LEU A 78 39.14 -8.72 -15.00
CA LEU A 78 37.69 -8.65 -15.21
C LEU A 78 37.29 -7.24 -15.58
N LYS A 79 36.34 -7.11 -16.49
CA LYS A 79 35.78 -5.82 -16.87
C LYS A 79 34.29 -5.95 -17.15
N ILE A 80 33.53 -5.00 -16.61
CA ILE A 80 32.11 -4.82 -16.89
C ILE A 80 31.96 -3.45 -17.55
N THR A 81 31.38 -3.43 -18.74
CA THR A 81 31.06 -2.20 -19.47
C THR A 81 29.54 -2.01 -19.45
N VAL A 82 29.10 -0.79 -19.15
CA VAL A 82 27.68 -0.41 -19.13
C VAL A 82 27.45 0.60 -20.24
N ALA A 83 26.46 0.34 -21.10
CA ALA A 83 26.01 1.28 -22.12
C ALA A 83 24.53 1.60 -21.92
N MET A 84 24.19 2.89 -21.86
CA MET A 84 22.81 3.36 -21.76
C MET A 84 22.30 3.73 -23.15
N ASN A 85 21.16 3.16 -23.54
CA ASN A 85 20.48 3.45 -24.79
C ASN A 85 19.30 4.39 -24.51
N TYR A 86 19.22 5.49 -25.25
CA TYR A 86 18.21 6.52 -25.07
C TYR A 86 17.26 6.59 -26.26
N SER A 87 15.98 6.81 -25.97
CA SER A 87 14.93 7.19 -26.93
C SER A 87 15.21 8.54 -27.60
N THR A 88 14.47 8.82 -28.66
CA THR A 88 14.45 10.13 -29.34
C THR A 88 13.97 11.28 -28.44
N SER A 89 13.28 10.99 -27.32
CA SER A 89 12.85 11.97 -26.32
C SER A 89 13.85 12.17 -25.17
N GLY A 90 14.98 11.45 -25.17
CA GLY A 90 16.02 11.55 -24.14
C GLY A 90 15.80 10.68 -22.90
N LYS A 91 14.79 9.81 -22.90
CA LYS A 91 14.54 8.79 -21.86
C LYS A 91 15.40 7.54 -22.10
N VAL A 92 15.98 6.94 -21.06
CA VAL A 92 16.72 5.67 -21.15
C VAL A 92 15.74 4.53 -21.45
N GLU A 93 15.91 3.84 -22.58
CA GLU A 93 15.09 2.70 -23.02
C GLU A 93 15.70 1.35 -22.61
N SER A 94 17.02 1.25 -22.58
CA SER A 94 17.69 0.03 -22.15
C SER A 94 19.10 0.28 -21.64
N VAL A 95 19.60 -0.68 -20.85
CA VAL A 95 20.97 -0.69 -20.35
C VAL A 95 21.64 -2.01 -20.72
N ASP A 96 22.74 -1.92 -21.45
CA ASP A 96 23.52 -3.06 -21.91
C ASP A 96 24.71 -3.30 -20.97
N TYR A 97 24.70 -4.46 -20.32
CA TYR A 97 25.79 -4.93 -19.47
C TYR A 97 26.65 -5.92 -20.26
N THR A 98 27.93 -5.59 -20.43
CA THR A 98 28.90 -6.46 -21.12
C THR A 98 30.02 -6.87 -20.19
N GLY A 99 30.16 -8.18 -19.96
CA GLY A 99 31.29 -8.73 -19.22
C GLY A 99 32.43 -9.16 -20.13
N SER A 100 33.64 -9.10 -19.61
CA SER A 100 34.81 -9.79 -20.18
C SER A 100 35.73 -10.22 -19.05
N GLY A 101 36.45 -11.32 -19.28
CA GLY A 101 37.30 -11.90 -18.26
C GLY A 101 38.39 -12.81 -18.82
N LYS A 102 39.45 -12.93 -18.04
CA LYS A 102 40.55 -13.85 -18.27
C LYS A 102 40.65 -14.84 -17.11
N ALA A 103 40.85 -16.12 -17.43
CA ALA A 103 41.14 -17.15 -16.45
C ALA A 103 42.37 -17.95 -16.89
N SER A 104 43.32 -18.14 -15.97
CA SER A 104 44.53 -18.94 -16.23
C SER A 104 44.34 -20.35 -15.68
N VAL A 105 44.48 -21.36 -16.54
CA VAL A 105 44.29 -22.78 -16.21
C VAL A 105 45.59 -23.53 -16.44
N GLN A 106 45.96 -24.40 -15.49
CA GLN A 106 47.16 -25.23 -15.60
C GLN A 106 46.83 -26.61 -16.20
N PRO A 107 47.68 -27.16 -17.10
CA PRO A 107 47.55 -28.54 -17.57
C PRO A 107 47.77 -29.54 -16.43
N ILE A 108 47.09 -30.70 -16.49
CA ILE A 108 47.22 -31.76 -15.47
C ILE A 108 48.46 -32.60 -15.74
N ILE A 109 48.73 -32.88 -17.01
CA ILE A 109 49.86 -33.71 -17.41
C ILE A 109 50.96 -32.75 -17.81
N GLY A 110 51.78 -32.37 -16.81
CA GLY A 110 52.67 -31.22 -16.84
C GLY A 110 53.52 -31.05 -18.10
N ALA A 111 53.80 -29.79 -18.42
CA ALA A 111 54.58 -29.34 -19.57
C ALA A 111 55.94 -30.07 -19.66
N GLN A 112 56.02 -31.10 -20.50
CA GLN A 112 57.32 -31.59 -20.96
C GLN A 112 57.81 -30.61 -22.01
N ARG A 113 58.93 -29.92 -21.71
CA ARG A 113 59.52 -28.78 -22.43
C ARG A 113 59.72 -28.92 -23.95
N GLU A 114 59.45 -30.08 -24.54
CA GLU A 114 59.67 -30.33 -25.97
C GLU A 114 58.39 -30.71 -26.74
N VAL A 115 57.30 -31.16 -26.07
CA VAL A 115 55.99 -31.39 -26.72
C VAL A 115 54.85 -31.25 -25.69
N GLY A 116 53.97 -30.25 -25.85
CA GLY A 116 52.82 -30.04 -24.97
C GLY A 116 52.34 -28.57 -24.89
N PHE A 117 51.33 -28.33 -24.06
CA PHE A 117 50.86 -26.97 -23.72
C PHE A 117 51.80 -26.30 -22.71
N ASP A 118 51.81 -24.97 -22.67
CA ASP A 118 52.55 -24.21 -21.66
C ASP A 118 52.05 -24.53 -20.23
N SER A 119 52.92 -24.32 -19.25
CA SER A 119 52.67 -24.46 -17.80
C SER A 119 51.45 -23.71 -17.29
N SER A 120 50.97 -22.71 -18.03
CA SER A 120 49.70 -22.01 -17.80
C SER A 120 49.12 -21.58 -19.14
N LEU A 121 47.83 -21.83 -19.35
CA LEU A 121 47.09 -21.36 -20.51
C LEU A 121 46.07 -20.29 -20.10
N ASP A 122 46.14 -19.15 -20.76
CA ASP A 122 45.21 -18.05 -20.56
C ASP A 122 43.97 -18.22 -21.45
N LEU A 123 42.83 -18.47 -20.82
CA LEU A 123 41.52 -18.47 -21.46
C LEU A 123 40.92 -17.07 -21.39
N ARG A 124 40.34 -16.61 -22.50
CA ARG A 124 39.64 -15.33 -22.59
C ARG A 124 38.20 -15.55 -23.03
N ALA A 125 37.29 -14.85 -22.37
CA ALA A 125 35.91 -14.69 -22.79
C ALA A 125 35.62 -13.19 -22.88
N ASP A 126 35.00 -12.78 -23.98
CA ASP A 126 34.69 -11.39 -24.29
C ASP A 126 33.18 -11.21 -24.53
N SER A 127 32.80 -10.06 -25.12
CA SER A 127 31.41 -9.71 -25.43
C SER A 127 30.65 -10.73 -26.29
N SER A 128 31.31 -11.68 -26.95
CA SER A 128 30.64 -12.79 -27.65
C SER A 128 30.01 -13.82 -26.71
N ALA A 129 30.32 -13.75 -25.42
CA ALA A 129 29.92 -14.71 -24.39
C ALA A 129 29.25 -14.06 -23.16
N GLY A 130 28.75 -12.82 -23.27
CA GLY A 130 28.16 -12.14 -22.11
C GLY A 130 27.71 -10.71 -22.33
N VAL A 131 26.64 -10.53 -23.12
CA VAL A 131 25.88 -9.27 -23.17
C VAL A 131 24.47 -9.53 -22.66
N VAL A 132 24.08 -8.78 -21.63
CA VAL A 132 22.73 -8.81 -21.07
C VAL A 132 22.13 -7.42 -21.24
N ARG A 133 21.00 -7.35 -21.95
CA ARG A 133 20.21 -6.12 -22.04
C ARG A 133 19.15 -6.16 -20.97
N ARG A 134 19.19 -5.16 -20.09
CA ARG A 134 18.04 -4.81 -19.27
C ARG A 134 17.20 -3.86 -20.10
N THR A 135 16.11 -4.35 -20.65
CA THR A 135 15.16 -3.49 -21.33
C THR A 135 14.33 -2.81 -20.26
N ILE A 136 14.36 -1.47 -20.25
CA ILE A 136 13.38 -0.69 -19.51
C ILE A 136 12.16 -0.65 -20.43
N GLU A 137 11.56 -1.82 -20.63
CA GLU A 137 10.36 -1.96 -21.44
C GLU A 137 9.31 -1.07 -20.76
N GLU A 138 8.87 0.00 -21.45
CA GLU A 138 7.52 0.52 -21.31
C GLU A 138 6.56 -0.57 -21.83
N VAL A 139 6.56 -1.76 -21.22
CA VAL A 139 5.34 -2.55 -21.32
C VAL A 139 4.38 -1.77 -20.45
N GLU A 140 3.53 -0.98 -21.09
CA GLU A 140 2.25 -0.55 -20.52
C GLU A 140 1.49 -1.84 -20.22
N TYR A 141 1.84 -2.46 -19.10
CA TYR A 141 1.07 -3.54 -18.55
C TYR A 141 -0.13 -2.82 -17.95
N PRO A 142 -1.34 -2.96 -18.54
CA PRO A 142 -2.52 -2.34 -17.98
C PRO A 142 -2.55 -2.74 -16.50
N THR A 143 -2.57 -1.73 -15.63
CA THR A 143 -2.42 -1.93 -14.19
C THR A 143 -3.48 -1.15 -13.45
N ASP A 144 -4.17 -1.83 -12.54
CA ASP A 144 -5.03 -1.20 -11.55
C ASP A 144 -4.22 -0.89 -10.30
N TYR A 145 -4.09 0.39 -9.97
CA TYR A 145 -3.35 0.87 -8.81
C TYR A 145 -4.32 1.25 -7.68
N ALA A 146 -4.07 0.76 -6.47
CA ALA A 146 -4.69 1.29 -5.26
C ALA A 146 -3.66 2.01 -4.42
N LEU A 147 -3.79 3.34 -4.36
CA LEU A 147 -2.95 4.21 -3.55
C LEU A 147 -3.55 4.35 -2.16
N VAL A 148 -2.96 3.66 -1.19
CA VAL A 148 -3.36 3.71 0.22
C VAL A 148 -2.51 4.76 0.91
N LEU A 149 -3.09 5.92 1.15
CA LEU A 149 -2.35 7.14 1.49
C LEU A 149 -2.66 7.58 2.91
N ASP A 150 -1.61 7.81 3.69
CA ASP A 150 -1.75 8.27 5.06
C ASP A 150 -2.21 9.74 5.11
N PHE A 151 -3.40 9.96 5.69
CA PHE A 151 -3.97 11.28 5.94
C PHE A 151 -4.18 11.54 7.45
N SER A 152 -3.46 10.80 8.29
CA SER A 152 -3.51 10.94 9.74
C SER A 152 -2.74 12.17 10.24
N GLY A 153 -2.92 12.50 11.52
CA GLY A 153 -2.35 13.72 12.09
C GLY A 153 -0.81 13.76 12.05
N SER A 154 -0.13 12.63 12.02
CA SER A 154 1.34 12.58 11.94
C SER A 154 1.88 13.18 10.63
N MET A 155 1.05 13.19 9.57
CA MET A 155 1.41 13.70 8.24
C MET A 155 1.50 15.23 8.17
N LEU A 156 1.02 15.93 9.22
CA LEU A 156 1.23 17.37 9.40
C LEU A 156 2.66 17.71 9.84
N SER A 157 3.44 16.72 10.27
CA SER A 157 4.83 16.92 10.71
C SER A 157 5.75 17.27 9.54
N ALA A 158 6.93 17.81 9.86
CA ALA A 158 8.00 18.01 8.88
C ALA A 158 8.43 16.68 8.23
N SER A 159 8.71 16.73 6.92
CA SER A 159 9.35 15.65 6.18
C SER A 159 10.88 15.79 6.22
N ALA A 160 11.61 14.85 5.63
CA ALA A 160 13.05 15.01 5.42
C ALA A 160 13.37 15.99 4.27
N GLU A 161 12.39 16.33 3.44
CA GLU A 161 12.51 17.34 2.40
C GLU A 161 12.39 18.74 3.01
N PRO A 162 13.42 19.60 2.89
CA PRO A 162 13.42 20.90 3.54
C PRO A 162 12.22 21.77 3.16
N GLY A 163 11.51 22.29 4.16
CA GLY A 163 10.38 23.20 3.97
C GLY A 163 9.07 22.52 3.60
N LEU A 164 9.01 21.18 3.50
CA LEU A 164 7.77 20.44 3.24
C LEU A 164 7.32 19.65 4.48
N THR A 165 6.01 19.65 4.72
CA THR A 165 5.36 18.65 5.57
C THR A 165 5.32 17.30 4.85
N ARG A 166 5.14 16.21 5.59
CA ARG A 166 5.02 14.86 5.00
C ARG A 166 3.87 14.77 4.01
N ILE A 167 2.72 15.37 4.33
CA ILE A 167 1.59 15.41 3.39
C ILE A 167 1.88 16.24 2.14
N ALA A 168 2.62 17.35 2.25
CA ALA A 168 3.00 18.16 1.09
C ALA A 168 3.96 17.40 0.16
N LEU A 169 4.93 16.68 0.73
CA LEU A 169 5.82 15.80 -0.01
C LEU A 169 5.04 14.65 -0.69
N LEU A 170 4.15 13.98 0.05
CA LEU A 170 3.31 12.91 -0.46
C LEU A 170 2.46 13.39 -1.65
N ARG A 171 1.80 14.56 -1.53
CA ARG A 171 1.02 15.13 -2.63
C ARG A 171 1.86 15.38 -3.87
N LYS A 172 3.02 16.00 -3.70
CA LYS A 172 3.92 16.30 -4.82
C LYS A 172 4.31 15.02 -5.57
N VAL A 173 4.76 14.01 -4.84
CA VAL A 173 5.25 12.76 -5.42
C VAL A 173 4.12 11.93 -6.04
N VAL A 174 2.98 11.81 -5.36
CA VAL A 174 1.84 11.03 -5.85
C VAL A 174 1.20 11.68 -7.06
N THR A 175 1.10 13.01 -7.09
CA THR A 175 0.63 13.76 -8.27
C THR A 175 1.49 13.48 -9.48
N GLU A 176 2.82 13.58 -9.35
CA GLU A 176 3.74 13.30 -10.45
C GLU A 176 3.68 11.84 -10.91
N PHE A 177 3.55 10.90 -9.96
CA PHE A 177 3.34 9.50 -10.29
C PHE A 177 2.05 9.26 -11.07
N MET A 178 0.92 9.84 -10.62
CA MET A 178 -0.37 9.73 -11.31
C MET A 178 -0.33 10.35 -12.71
N ASP A 179 0.35 11.49 -12.86
CA ASP A 179 0.58 12.11 -14.17
C ASP A 179 1.37 11.20 -15.13
N GLU A 180 2.32 10.40 -14.62
CA GLU A 180 3.05 9.43 -15.44
C GLU A 180 2.19 8.20 -15.81
N ILE A 181 1.38 7.68 -14.88
CA ILE A 181 0.65 6.41 -15.11
C ILE A 181 -0.71 6.57 -15.81
N LEU A 182 -1.34 7.74 -15.75
CA LEU A 182 -2.66 8.02 -16.34
C LEU A 182 -2.56 8.78 -17.69
N SER A 183 -1.50 8.56 -18.47
CA SER A 183 -1.35 9.17 -19.80
C SER A 183 -2.54 8.83 -20.72
N ASP A 184 -2.80 9.65 -21.74
CA ASP A 184 -3.99 9.51 -22.61
C ASP A 184 -4.05 8.16 -23.38
N GLU A 185 -2.90 7.49 -23.54
CA GLU A 185 -2.78 6.18 -24.20
C GLU A 185 -2.83 5.01 -23.19
N SER A 186 -2.74 5.30 -21.89
CA SER A 186 -2.68 4.29 -20.83
C SER A 186 -4.06 3.72 -20.49
N SER A 187 -4.08 2.40 -20.29
CA SER A 187 -5.25 1.67 -19.77
C SER A 187 -5.20 1.47 -18.25
N ASN A 188 -4.27 2.14 -17.57
CA ASN A 188 -4.17 2.09 -16.12
C ASN A 188 -5.37 2.75 -15.46
N THR A 189 -5.77 2.20 -14.32
CA THR A 189 -6.72 2.87 -13.43
C THR A 189 -6.07 3.09 -12.08
N VAL A 190 -6.47 4.15 -11.38
CA VAL A 190 -6.00 4.44 -10.03
C VAL A 190 -7.19 4.71 -9.11
N GLY A 191 -7.11 4.16 -7.90
CA GLY A 191 -8.00 4.47 -6.79
C GLY A 191 -7.19 5.11 -5.67
N ILE A 192 -7.77 6.10 -5.00
CA ILE A 192 -7.12 6.86 -3.93
C ILE A 192 -7.87 6.58 -2.64
N ILE A 193 -7.18 5.96 -1.69
CA ILE A 193 -7.73 5.51 -0.41
C ILE A 193 -7.01 6.29 0.71
N PRO A 194 -7.42 7.55 0.97
CA PRO A 194 -6.86 8.32 2.06
C PRO A 194 -7.42 7.78 3.38
N PHE A 195 -6.55 7.36 4.30
CA PHE A 195 -6.98 6.70 5.52
C PHE A 195 -6.57 7.46 6.78
N THR A 196 -7.40 7.27 7.80
CA THR A 196 -7.06 7.46 9.22
C THR A 196 -7.56 6.24 9.99
N SER A 197 -8.44 6.43 10.97
CA SER A 197 -9.24 5.39 11.62
C SER A 197 -10.53 5.18 10.83
N GLY A 198 -10.43 4.67 9.60
CA GLY A 198 -11.52 4.67 8.62
C GLY A 198 -11.21 5.52 7.39
N VAL A 199 -12.08 5.41 6.39
CA VAL A 199 -12.00 6.15 5.13
C VAL A 199 -13.30 6.94 4.95
N SER A 200 -13.21 8.26 4.82
CA SER A 200 -14.40 9.09 4.58
C SER A 200 -14.93 8.87 3.16
N VAL A 201 -16.24 8.97 2.99
CA VAL A 201 -16.90 8.88 1.69
C VAL A 201 -17.94 9.98 1.53
N ILE A 202 -18.24 10.35 0.29
CA ILE A 202 -19.39 11.19 -0.05
C ILE A 202 -20.56 10.25 -0.34
N LEU A 203 -21.66 10.41 0.38
CA LEU A 203 -22.85 9.58 0.21
C LEU A 203 -23.79 10.20 -0.83
N PRO A 204 -24.55 9.39 -1.57
CA PRO A 204 -25.57 9.90 -2.47
C PRO A 204 -26.68 10.62 -1.70
N GLY A 205 -27.32 11.58 -2.37
CA GLY A 205 -28.44 12.35 -1.82
C GLY A 205 -28.01 13.56 -0.99
N GLU A 206 -29.01 14.28 -0.48
CA GLU A 206 -28.81 15.48 0.32
C GLU A 206 -28.99 15.17 1.82
N ASN A 207 -28.24 15.88 2.66
CA ASN A 207 -28.47 15.87 4.10
C ASN A 207 -29.72 16.70 4.48
N ILE A 208 -30.07 16.71 5.77
CA ILE A 208 -31.26 17.40 6.31
C ILE A 208 -31.39 18.90 5.95
N ALA A 209 -30.28 19.58 5.62
CA ALA A 209 -30.26 20.98 5.24
C ALA A 209 -30.06 21.21 3.72
N GLY A 210 -30.14 20.16 2.91
CA GLY A 210 -30.05 20.26 1.44
C GLY A 210 -28.63 20.35 0.88
N GLY A 211 -27.60 20.13 1.71
CA GLY A 211 -26.21 20.01 1.26
C GLY A 211 -25.77 18.55 1.08
N ASN A 212 -24.48 18.34 0.85
CA ASN A 212 -23.93 17.00 0.59
C ASN A 212 -24.02 16.08 1.83
N ASN A 213 -24.22 14.78 1.59
CA ASN A 213 -24.19 13.77 2.64
C ASN A 213 -22.82 13.08 2.71
N PHE A 214 -22.37 12.72 3.91
CA PHE A 214 -21.03 12.18 4.15
C PHE A 214 -21.12 10.92 5.00
N GLY A 215 -20.17 10.00 4.81
CA GLY A 215 -20.13 8.75 5.54
C GLY A 215 -18.73 8.40 6.02
N CYS A 216 -18.68 7.48 6.99
CA CYS A 216 -17.46 6.81 7.39
C CYS A 216 -17.51 5.35 6.94
N SER A 217 -16.47 4.90 6.25
CA SER A 217 -16.39 3.59 5.61
C SER A 217 -15.25 2.76 6.20
N HIS A 218 -15.55 1.50 6.47
CA HIS A 218 -14.60 0.49 6.94
C HIS A 218 -14.80 -0.81 6.16
N VAL A 219 -13.75 -1.62 6.10
CA VAL A 219 -13.84 -3.01 5.61
C VAL A 219 -13.57 -3.97 6.74
N GLY A 220 -14.53 -4.87 6.95
CA GLY A 220 -14.42 -5.92 7.94
C GLY A 220 -15.77 -6.36 8.46
N LYS A 221 -15.73 -7.33 9.37
CA LYS A 221 -16.91 -7.86 10.03
C LYS A 221 -16.78 -7.67 11.53
N LEU A 222 -17.86 -7.23 12.17
CA LEU A 222 -17.93 -7.17 13.62
C LEU A 222 -18.26 -8.55 14.19
N LYS A 223 -17.75 -8.85 15.39
CA LYS A 223 -18.13 -10.07 16.12
C LYS A 223 -19.65 -10.16 16.32
N SER A 224 -20.14 -11.39 16.47
CA SER A 224 -21.57 -11.68 16.66
C SER A 224 -22.21 -10.92 17.83
N GLU A 225 -21.45 -10.60 18.89
CA GLU A 225 -21.91 -9.74 19.99
C GLU A 225 -22.38 -8.35 19.53
N TYR A 226 -21.84 -7.83 18.43
CA TYR A 226 -22.18 -6.53 17.87
C TYR A 226 -23.02 -6.61 16.59
N ALA A 227 -23.37 -7.83 16.13
CA ALA A 227 -24.07 -8.01 14.84
C ALA A 227 -25.46 -7.35 14.80
N GLY A 228 -26.10 -7.13 15.97
CA GLY A 228 -27.37 -6.42 16.07
C GLY A 228 -27.22 -4.89 16.12
N VAL A 229 -26.01 -4.34 16.20
CA VAL A 229 -25.80 -2.88 16.26
C VAL A 229 -25.84 -2.31 14.84
N ASP A 230 -26.98 -1.73 14.45
CA ASP A 230 -27.05 -0.97 13.20
C ASP A 230 -26.36 0.39 13.36
N LEU A 231 -25.25 0.58 12.65
CA LEU A 231 -24.48 1.81 12.71
C LEU A 231 -25.23 3.03 12.17
N ASN A 232 -26.17 2.86 11.23
CA ASN A 232 -27.05 3.94 10.76
C ASN A 232 -28.18 4.24 11.75
N PHE A 233 -28.49 3.34 12.68
CA PHE A 233 -29.31 3.71 13.82
C PHE A 233 -28.48 4.52 14.85
N TRP A 234 -27.24 4.10 15.10
CA TRP A 234 -26.41 4.64 16.17
C TRP A 234 -25.56 5.87 15.79
N TYR A 235 -25.49 6.27 14.52
CA TYR A 235 -24.55 7.30 14.03
C TYR A 235 -24.70 8.70 14.62
N ASN A 236 -25.88 9.02 15.19
CA ASN A 236 -26.18 10.32 15.82
C ASN A 236 -26.37 10.21 17.34
N LYS A 237 -26.04 9.06 17.95
CA LYS A 237 -26.31 8.74 19.36
C LYS A 237 -25.04 8.73 20.19
N LYS A 238 -24.70 9.90 20.73
CA LYS A 238 -23.53 10.06 21.61
C LYS A 238 -23.69 9.31 22.93
N LEU A 239 -22.87 8.29 23.17
CA LEU A 239 -22.81 7.55 24.44
C LEU A 239 -21.62 7.97 25.32
N TYR A 240 -21.59 7.51 26.57
CA TYR A 240 -20.45 7.71 27.45
C TYR A 240 -19.30 6.77 27.05
N TYR A 241 -18.28 7.28 26.38
CA TYR A 241 -17.21 6.44 25.82
C TYR A 241 -16.17 5.95 26.83
N TYR A 242 -16.18 6.49 28.05
CA TYR A 242 -15.14 6.21 29.07
C TYR A 242 -15.42 4.96 29.90
N SER A 243 -16.58 4.32 29.73
CA SER A 243 -16.97 3.14 30.49
C SER A 243 -17.75 2.15 29.63
N SER A 244 -17.46 0.87 29.78
CA SER A 244 -18.29 -0.21 29.24
C SER A 244 -19.54 -0.48 30.10
N SER A 245 -19.66 0.18 31.26
CA SER A 245 -20.85 0.04 32.11
C SER A 245 -22.08 0.60 31.42
N LEU A 246 -23.18 -0.13 31.50
CA LEU A 246 -24.44 0.27 30.90
C LEU A 246 -25.14 1.26 31.85
N PRO A 247 -25.38 2.52 31.44
CA PRO A 247 -26.08 3.48 32.29
C PRO A 247 -27.52 3.03 32.56
N ALA A 248 -28.20 3.66 33.54
CA ALA A 248 -29.63 3.46 33.70
C ALA A 248 -30.37 3.85 32.41
N GLN A 249 -31.35 3.06 31.99
CA GLN A 249 -32.07 3.25 30.73
C GLN A 249 -32.57 4.68 30.55
N THR A 250 -33.27 5.21 31.56
CA THR A 250 -33.83 6.56 31.53
C THR A 250 -32.76 7.64 31.41
N SER A 251 -31.62 7.48 32.09
CA SER A 251 -30.51 8.43 32.03
C SER A 251 -29.82 8.39 30.66
N GLN A 252 -29.54 7.19 30.12
CA GLN A 252 -28.97 7.03 28.78
C GLN A 252 -29.89 7.63 27.71
N TYR A 253 -31.19 7.34 27.81
CA TYR A 253 -32.21 7.84 26.90
C TYR A 253 -32.28 9.38 26.93
N TYR A 254 -32.28 9.98 28.11
CA TYR A 254 -32.24 11.43 28.28
C TYR A 254 -31.00 12.08 27.67
N GLN A 255 -29.82 11.49 27.88
CA GLN A 255 -28.56 12.02 27.37
C GLN A 255 -28.53 12.04 25.85
N LEU A 256 -28.97 10.95 25.22
CA LEU A 256 -29.09 10.85 23.76
C LEU A 256 -30.04 11.90 23.21
N ASP A 257 -31.23 12.01 23.79
CA ASP A 257 -32.25 12.98 23.38
C ASP A 257 -31.77 14.42 23.57
N GLN A 258 -31.05 14.71 24.66
CA GLN A 258 -30.51 16.02 24.96
C GLN A 258 -29.36 16.43 24.03
N SER A 259 -28.46 15.52 23.68
CA SER A 259 -27.40 15.77 22.69
C SER A 259 -28.00 16.03 21.31
N LEU A 260 -29.01 15.25 20.92
CA LEU A 260 -29.66 15.44 19.63
C LEU A 260 -30.48 16.74 19.59
N TYR A 261 -31.21 17.08 20.66
CA TYR A 261 -31.84 18.39 20.79
C TYR A 261 -30.83 19.54 20.62
N ASN A 262 -29.67 19.45 21.27
CA ASN A 262 -28.62 20.47 21.14
C ASN A 262 -28.07 20.56 19.71
N TYR A 263 -27.93 19.43 19.01
CA TYR A 263 -27.55 19.41 17.60
C TYR A 263 -28.59 20.12 16.72
N TYR A 264 -29.88 19.79 16.88
CA TYR A 264 -30.94 20.42 16.10
C TYR A 264 -31.01 21.93 16.37
N LYS A 265 -30.92 22.33 17.63
CA LYS A 265 -30.95 23.73 18.05
C LYS A 265 -29.76 24.54 17.54
N ASN A 266 -28.54 24.00 17.66
CA ASN A 266 -27.32 24.77 17.46
C ASN A 266 -26.71 24.60 16.07
N VAL A 267 -27.12 23.56 15.31
CA VAL A 267 -26.53 23.24 14.00
C VAL A 267 -27.59 23.20 12.90
N VAL A 268 -28.63 22.38 13.06
CA VAL A 268 -29.67 22.19 12.02
C VAL A 268 -30.52 23.45 11.87
N SER A 269 -30.93 24.08 12.97
CA SER A 269 -31.77 25.28 12.95
C SER A 269 -31.06 26.45 12.25
N PRO A 270 -29.79 26.79 12.57
CA PRO A 270 -29.04 27.77 11.79
C PRO A 270 -28.75 27.37 10.34
N ALA A 271 -28.68 26.06 10.03
CA ALA A 271 -28.42 25.59 8.66
C ALA A 271 -29.66 25.74 7.75
N THR A 272 -30.84 25.46 8.31
CA THR A 272 -32.13 25.43 7.60
C THR A 272 -32.91 26.73 7.69
N GLY A 273 -32.62 27.57 8.70
CA GLY A 273 -33.41 28.75 9.04
C GLY A 273 -34.71 28.43 9.80
N TYR A 274 -34.97 27.17 10.13
CA TYR A 274 -36.17 26.76 10.87
C TYR A 274 -35.98 26.94 12.37
N SER A 275 -36.98 27.51 13.04
CA SER A 275 -37.08 27.47 14.50
C SER A 275 -37.41 26.06 14.99
N MET A 276 -37.26 25.82 16.30
CA MET A 276 -37.66 24.53 16.88
C MET A 276 -39.16 24.23 16.66
N ASP A 277 -40.02 25.27 16.71
CA ASP A 277 -41.46 25.10 16.47
C ASP A 277 -41.75 24.79 14.98
N ASP A 278 -40.98 25.36 14.04
CA ASP A 278 -41.06 24.99 12.62
C ASP A 278 -40.68 23.52 12.40
N MET A 279 -39.66 23.04 13.13
CA MET A 279 -39.25 21.63 13.09
C MET A 279 -40.30 20.71 13.70
N VAL A 280 -41.05 21.15 14.71
CA VAL A 280 -42.21 20.42 15.22
C VAL A 280 -43.31 20.34 14.16
N ASN A 281 -43.62 21.44 13.49
CA ASN A 281 -44.61 21.45 12.39
C ASN A 281 -44.19 20.55 11.21
N LYS A 282 -42.88 20.36 11.01
CA LYS A 282 -42.32 19.43 10.03
C LYS A 282 -42.25 17.98 10.49
N SER A 283 -42.67 17.68 11.71
CA SER A 283 -42.53 16.35 12.34
C SER A 283 -41.07 15.88 12.47
N TRP A 284 -40.11 16.82 12.47
CA TRP A 284 -38.70 16.51 12.76
C TRP A 284 -38.42 16.49 14.25
N CYS A 285 -39.23 17.24 15.02
CA CYS A 285 -39.14 17.32 16.46
C CYS A 285 -40.51 17.15 17.12
N VAL A 286 -40.52 16.78 18.39
CA VAL A 286 -41.69 16.79 19.27
C VAL A 286 -41.35 17.60 20.52
N LYS A 287 -42.23 18.52 20.92
CA LYS A 287 -42.09 19.26 22.18
C LYS A 287 -42.65 18.43 23.34
N ASN A 288 -41.81 18.06 24.29
CA ASN A 288 -42.22 17.19 25.39
C ASN A 288 -42.96 17.98 26.49
N PRO A 289 -44.13 17.51 26.96
CA PRO A 289 -44.87 18.16 28.05
C PRO A 289 -44.18 17.98 29.41
N ARG A 290 -43.36 16.93 29.55
CA ARG A 290 -42.51 16.66 30.71
C ARG A 290 -41.12 16.30 30.20
N TYR A 291 -40.10 16.92 30.80
CA TYR A 291 -38.71 16.79 30.39
C TYR A 291 -37.78 16.84 31.60
N GLY A 292 -36.55 16.40 31.40
CA GLY A 292 -35.54 16.21 32.43
C GLY A 292 -35.16 14.74 32.58
N GLU A 293 -34.07 14.49 33.29
CA GLU A 293 -33.49 13.15 33.45
C GLU A 293 -34.48 12.15 34.06
N SER A 294 -35.32 12.57 35.00
CA SER A 294 -36.36 11.72 35.60
C SER A 294 -37.43 11.23 34.62
N TYR A 295 -37.59 11.93 33.49
CA TYR A 295 -38.55 11.59 32.43
C TYR A 295 -37.89 10.96 31.21
N GLY A 296 -36.55 10.90 31.16
CA GLY A 296 -35.82 10.35 30.03
C GLY A 296 -35.82 11.25 28.79
N ARG A 297 -36.31 12.49 28.85
CA ARG A 297 -36.58 13.31 27.66
C ARG A 297 -36.06 14.73 27.80
N ALA A 298 -35.51 15.28 26.72
CA ALA A 298 -35.17 16.67 26.60
C ALA A 298 -36.41 17.54 26.37
N LEU A 299 -36.27 18.87 26.34
CA LEU A 299 -37.41 19.77 26.05
C LEU A 299 -38.03 19.49 24.67
N TYR A 300 -37.18 19.24 23.68
CA TYR A 300 -37.58 18.76 22.36
C TYR A 300 -36.87 17.44 22.09
N SER A 301 -37.61 16.50 21.53
CA SER A 301 -37.08 15.25 20.99
C SER A 301 -37.03 15.35 19.48
N CYS A 302 -35.85 15.33 18.89
CA CYS A 302 -35.65 15.65 17.48
C CYS A 302 -34.92 14.55 16.74
N ASP A 303 -35.50 14.02 15.67
CA ASP A 303 -34.77 13.24 14.67
C ASP A 303 -35.62 13.12 13.38
N ALA A 304 -35.19 13.81 12.32
CA ALA A 304 -35.85 13.76 11.02
C ALA A 304 -35.50 12.49 10.23
N ASP A 305 -34.42 11.80 10.60
CA ASP A 305 -34.08 10.51 10.01
C ASP A 305 -34.93 9.41 10.65
N SER A 306 -35.97 8.95 9.96
CA SER A 306 -36.86 7.88 10.45
C SER A 306 -36.13 6.57 10.79
N ARG A 307 -34.98 6.27 10.16
CA ARG A 307 -34.19 5.08 10.49
C ARG A 307 -33.47 5.26 11.81
N ALA A 308 -32.90 6.44 12.05
CA ALA A 308 -32.18 6.73 13.28
C ALA A 308 -33.11 7.18 14.41
N ASN A 309 -34.35 7.59 14.13
CA ASN A 309 -35.23 8.17 15.13
C ASN A 309 -35.41 7.25 16.34
N LEU A 310 -34.95 7.74 17.49
CA LEU A 310 -34.92 7.00 18.75
C LEU A 310 -36.31 6.66 19.31
N PHE A 311 -37.32 7.47 18.98
CA PHE A 311 -38.69 7.33 19.45
C PHE A 311 -39.50 6.37 18.58
N ASP A 312 -39.24 6.39 17.27
CA ASP A 312 -39.85 5.46 16.32
C ASP A 312 -39.24 4.05 16.43
N ASN A 313 -37.95 3.96 16.77
CA ASN A 313 -37.21 2.70 16.85
C ASN A 313 -36.79 2.36 18.30
N TYR A 314 -37.66 2.62 19.26
CA TYR A 314 -37.34 2.44 20.68
C TYR A 314 -37.01 0.99 21.06
N THR A 315 -37.68 0.01 20.47
CA THR A 315 -37.41 -1.42 20.71
C THR A 315 -35.97 -1.77 20.34
N GLU A 316 -35.50 -1.30 19.18
CA GLU A 316 -34.11 -1.51 18.75
C GLU A 316 -33.13 -0.88 19.74
N PHE A 317 -33.38 0.36 20.20
CA PHE A 317 -32.57 0.96 21.26
C PHE A 317 -32.47 0.06 22.49
N LEU A 318 -33.59 -0.46 22.99
CA LEU A 318 -33.59 -1.31 24.18
C LEU A 318 -32.80 -2.60 23.98
N GLU A 319 -32.92 -3.22 22.82
CA GLU A 319 -32.28 -4.49 22.50
C GLU A 319 -30.78 -4.33 22.26
N THR A 320 -30.34 -3.24 21.62
CA THR A 320 -28.96 -3.09 21.14
C THR A 320 -28.10 -2.16 22.01
N ARG A 321 -28.69 -1.38 22.95
CA ARG A 321 -27.95 -0.40 23.77
C ARG A 321 -26.75 -0.96 24.52
N SER A 322 -26.81 -2.21 24.98
CA SER A 322 -25.68 -2.83 25.69
C SER A 322 -24.52 -3.10 24.75
N ALA A 323 -24.79 -3.69 23.58
CA ALA A 323 -23.78 -3.96 22.56
C ALA A 323 -23.21 -2.65 22.00
N ALA A 324 -24.06 -1.66 21.71
CA ALA A 324 -23.64 -0.35 21.22
C ALA A 324 -22.74 0.39 22.23
N GLN A 325 -23.09 0.37 23.53
CA GLN A 325 -22.27 0.95 24.60
C GLN A 325 -20.86 0.34 24.63
N LYS A 326 -20.77 -1.00 24.55
CA LYS A 326 -19.47 -1.69 24.51
C LYS A 326 -18.70 -1.39 23.23
N LEU A 327 -19.37 -1.37 22.08
CA LEU A 327 -18.74 -1.08 20.81
C LEU A 327 -18.13 0.32 20.80
N MET A 328 -18.87 1.34 21.24
CA MET A 328 -18.37 2.71 21.32
C MET A 328 -17.28 2.89 22.38
N TYR A 329 -17.35 2.16 23.50
CA TYR A 329 -16.26 2.12 24.49
C TYR A 329 -14.96 1.59 23.88
N TYR A 330 -15.01 0.45 23.17
CA TYR A 330 -13.83 -0.10 22.53
C TYR A 330 -13.36 0.76 21.35
N ALA A 331 -14.28 1.35 20.58
CA ALA A 331 -13.95 2.30 19.53
C ALA A 331 -13.18 3.51 20.08
N TYR A 332 -13.56 4.00 21.25
CA TYR A 332 -12.85 5.08 21.93
C TYR A 332 -11.49 4.62 22.49
N TYR A 333 -11.47 3.51 23.21
CA TYR A 333 -10.24 3.02 23.86
C TYR A 333 -9.16 2.64 22.85
N TYR A 334 -9.54 2.00 21.75
CA TYR A 334 -8.65 1.62 20.67
C TYR A 334 -8.62 2.66 19.55
N LEU A 335 -9.25 3.83 19.69
CA LEU A 335 -9.26 4.89 18.68
C LEU A 335 -9.84 4.49 17.30
N THR A 336 -10.45 3.31 17.17
CA THR A 336 -11.22 2.87 16.00
C THR A 336 -12.19 1.75 16.38
N MET A 337 -13.35 1.73 15.75
CA MET A 337 -14.35 0.68 15.92
C MET A 337 -13.88 -0.68 15.41
N PHE A 338 -12.96 -0.74 14.45
CA PHE A 338 -12.39 -1.98 13.92
C PHE A 338 -11.04 -2.26 14.57
N ASN A 339 -11.07 -2.94 15.72
CA ASN A 339 -9.89 -3.21 16.54
C ASN A 339 -9.80 -4.70 16.93
N THR A 340 -8.75 -5.05 17.69
CA THR A 340 -8.46 -6.43 18.09
C THR A 340 -9.54 -7.11 18.95
N VAL A 341 -10.43 -6.33 19.57
CA VAL A 341 -11.53 -6.83 20.40
C VAL A 341 -12.83 -6.97 19.61
N THR A 342 -13.14 -6.02 18.72
CA THR A 342 -14.45 -5.91 18.07
C THR A 342 -14.57 -6.66 16.75
N MET A 343 -13.45 -6.91 16.07
CA MET A 343 -13.41 -7.55 14.75
C MET A 343 -13.59 -9.07 14.80
N ASP A 344 -14.39 -9.57 13.87
CA ASP A 344 -14.47 -10.97 13.47
C ASP A 344 -13.44 -11.24 12.37
N PHE A 345 -12.25 -11.69 12.77
CA PHE A 345 -11.13 -11.94 11.86
C PHE A 345 -11.40 -13.12 10.92
N ASP A 346 -11.97 -14.21 11.41
CA ASP A 346 -12.33 -15.36 10.58
C ASP A 346 -13.40 -14.97 9.55
N GLY A 347 -14.40 -14.18 9.99
CA GLY A 347 -15.44 -13.66 9.11
C GLY A 347 -14.92 -12.67 8.06
N LEU A 348 -13.92 -11.84 8.39
CA LEU A 348 -13.23 -10.99 7.42
C LEU A 348 -12.56 -11.82 6.31
N LEU A 349 -11.97 -12.96 6.68
CA LEU A 349 -11.22 -13.83 5.77
C LEU A 349 -12.07 -14.94 5.14
N ALA A 350 -13.39 -14.90 5.34
CA ALA A 350 -14.31 -15.77 4.64
C ALA A 350 -14.16 -15.59 3.12
N ASP A 351 -14.33 -16.69 2.36
CA ASP A 351 -13.99 -16.76 0.95
C ASP A 351 -14.60 -15.60 0.13
N GLY A 352 -13.73 -14.77 -0.47
CA GLY A 352 -14.12 -13.62 -1.29
C GLY A 352 -14.73 -12.43 -0.54
N PHE A 353 -14.97 -12.52 0.77
CA PHE A 353 -15.70 -11.49 1.51
C PHE A 353 -15.02 -10.12 1.42
N MET A 354 -13.74 -10.03 1.82
CA MET A 354 -12.98 -8.78 1.87
C MET A 354 -12.72 -8.12 0.51
N PHE A 355 -13.00 -8.80 -0.60
CA PHE A 355 -12.87 -8.27 -1.97
C PHE A 355 -14.19 -7.78 -2.56
N SER A 356 -15.27 -7.82 -1.79
CA SER A 356 -16.61 -7.47 -2.26
C SER A 356 -17.20 -6.29 -1.51
N ASP A 357 -18.16 -5.59 -2.13
CA ASP A 357 -18.90 -4.50 -1.47
C ASP A 357 -19.64 -4.96 -0.20
N LYS A 358 -19.89 -6.27 -0.02
CA LYS A 358 -20.49 -6.83 1.20
C LYS A 358 -19.61 -6.68 2.44
N ALA A 359 -18.29 -6.55 2.26
CA ALA A 359 -17.38 -6.29 3.37
C ALA A 359 -17.27 -4.80 3.74
N VAL A 360 -17.80 -3.92 2.89
CA VAL A 360 -17.79 -2.48 3.12
C VAL A 360 -18.95 -2.12 4.04
N THR A 361 -18.62 -1.69 5.24
CA THR A 361 -19.57 -1.11 6.18
C THR A 361 -19.44 0.40 6.12
N THR A 362 -20.52 1.08 5.70
CA THR A 362 -20.59 2.54 5.65
C THR A 362 -21.78 3.04 6.44
N TYR A 363 -21.56 4.03 7.31
CA TYR A 363 -22.61 4.68 8.07
C TYR A 363 -22.56 6.21 7.93
N ASN A 364 -23.70 6.86 8.12
CA ASN A 364 -23.80 8.32 8.04
C ASN A 364 -22.83 9.00 9.01
N TYR A 365 -22.13 10.03 8.54
CA TYR A 365 -21.24 10.82 9.37
C TYR A 365 -22.00 12.00 9.98
N MET A 366 -22.04 12.09 11.31
CA MET A 366 -22.67 13.22 11.99
C MET A 366 -21.79 14.48 11.90
N VAL A 367 -22.17 15.42 11.02
CA VAL A 367 -21.52 16.73 10.89
C VAL A 367 -21.83 17.59 12.11
N ASN A 368 -21.02 17.43 13.16
CA ASN A 368 -21.15 18.15 14.42
C ASN A 368 -19.77 18.33 15.09
N LEU A 369 -19.73 18.96 16.26
CA LEU A 369 -18.54 18.97 17.13
C LEU A 369 -18.10 17.53 17.44
N ILE A 370 -16.79 17.30 17.54
CA ILE A 370 -16.25 15.96 17.77
C ILE A 370 -16.77 15.31 19.06
N ALA A 371 -16.88 16.08 20.14
CA ALA A 371 -17.38 15.59 21.42
C ALA A 371 -18.84 15.11 21.39
N GLU A 372 -19.59 15.40 20.32
CA GLU A 372 -20.98 14.99 20.13
C GLU A 372 -21.13 13.80 19.17
N ARG A 373 -20.03 13.23 18.65
CA ARG A 373 -20.06 12.11 17.70
C ARG A 373 -19.95 10.76 18.43
N PRO A 374 -20.75 9.73 18.07
CA PRO A 374 -20.72 8.38 18.67
C PRO A 374 -19.39 7.65 18.52
N PHE A 375 -18.81 7.67 17.32
CA PHE A 375 -17.54 7.03 17.02
C PHE A 375 -16.47 8.13 16.95
N TYR A 376 -15.95 8.51 18.12
CA TYR A 376 -15.21 9.76 18.33
C TYR A 376 -14.01 9.95 17.37
N TYR A 377 -13.26 8.87 17.13
CA TYR A 377 -12.04 8.90 16.32
C TYR A 377 -12.24 8.36 14.90
N ASP A 378 -13.30 7.60 14.64
CA ASP A 378 -13.52 7.00 13.33
C ASP A 378 -13.82 8.07 12.28
N CYS A 379 -13.10 7.99 11.16
CA CYS A 379 -13.06 9.00 10.09
C CYS A 379 -12.89 10.43 10.62
N TYR A 380 -12.02 10.64 11.60
CA TYR A 380 -11.68 11.98 12.08
C TYR A 380 -11.30 12.91 10.91
N SER A 381 -10.65 12.37 9.87
CA SER A 381 -10.25 13.10 8.67
C SER A 381 -11.40 13.65 7.81
N THR A 382 -12.67 13.35 8.09
CA THR A 382 -13.79 13.94 7.34
C THR A 382 -13.85 15.47 7.53
N PHE A 383 -13.90 15.94 8.78
CA PHE A 383 -13.92 17.39 9.08
C PHE A 383 -13.04 17.79 10.27
N GLY A 384 -12.46 16.82 10.99
CA GLY A 384 -11.72 17.08 12.22
C GLY A 384 -12.58 17.71 13.31
N SER A 385 -11.95 18.56 14.14
CA SER A 385 -12.63 19.35 15.16
C SER A 385 -13.20 20.64 14.55
N ILE A 386 -14.51 20.81 14.62
CA ILE A 386 -15.25 21.95 14.06
C ILE A 386 -16.18 22.56 15.10
N THR A 387 -16.52 23.84 14.92
CA THR A 387 -17.53 24.53 15.74
C THR A 387 -18.95 24.22 15.26
N ALA A 388 -19.98 24.51 16.09
CA ALA A 388 -21.38 24.42 15.67
C ALA A 388 -21.69 25.29 14.44
N ALA A 389 -21.09 26.50 14.36
CA ALA A 389 -21.28 27.39 13.22
C ALA A 389 -20.66 26.83 11.93
N THR A 390 -19.45 26.26 12.04
CA THR A 390 -18.80 25.56 10.92
C THR A 390 -19.64 24.37 10.47
N ALA A 391 -20.10 23.53 11.42
CA ALA A 391 -20.96 22.38 11.13
C ALA A 391 -22.26 22.78 10.41
N SER A 392 -22.89 23.86 10.85
CA SER A 392 -24.10 24.41 10.22
C SER A 392 -23.85 24.88 8.77
N ASN A 393 -22.73 25.57 8.55
CA ASN A 393 -22.31 25.97 7.21
C ASN A 393 -21.99 24.78 6.30
N THR A 394 -21.36 23.74 6.83
CA THR A 394 -21.11 22.49 6.11
C THR A 394 -22.41 21.81 5.71
N LEU A 395 -23.39 21.69 6.61
CA LEU A 395 -24.66 21.02 6.34
C LEU A 395 -25.44 21.65 5.17
N LYS A 396 -25.51 22.99 5.08
CA LYS A 396 -26.25 23.65 3.98
C LYS A 396 -25.45 23.79 2.69
N SER A 397 -24.18 23.39 2.67
CA SER A 397 -23.31 23.56 1.51
C SER A 397 -23.44 22.40 0.52
N LYS A 398 -23.69 22.72 -0.75
CA LYS A 398 -23.70 21.75 -1.86
C LYS A 398 -22.31 21.48 -2.44
N THR A 399 -21.30 22.23 -2.00
CA THR A 399 -19.91 22.08 -2.45
C THR A 399 -18.98 21.60 -1.34
N ALA A 400 -19.50 21.43 -0.12
CA ALA A 400 -18.71 20.87 0.98
C ALA A 400 -18.29 19.44 0.65
N LYS A 401 -17.03 19.15 0.91
CA LYS A 401 -16.41 17.83 0.76
C LYS A 401 -15.71 17.47 2.08
N PRO A 402 -15.59 16.17 2.42
CA PRO A 402 -14.66 15.74 3.45
C PRO A 402 -13.27 16.27 3.15
N ALA A 403 -12.46 16.55 4.17
CA ALA A 403 -11.08 16.98 3.97
C ALA A 403 -10.28 15.92 3.20
N SER A 404 -10.53 14.64 3.42
CA SER A 404 -10.05 13.57 2.53
C SER A 404 -11.13 12.50 2.39
N TYR A 405 -11.23 11.89 1.22
CA TYR A 405 -12.24 10.88 0.92
C TYR A 405 -11.79 9.92 -0.17
N LEU A 406 -12.44 8.76 -0.19
CA LEU A 406 -12.20 7.74 -1.20
C LEU A 406 -12.48 8.24 -2.62
N ILE A 407 -11.56 7.96 -3.52
CA ILE A 407 -11.79 7.99 -4.97
C ILE A 407 -11.69 6.55 -5.46
N GLU A 408 -12.78 6.04 -6.04
CA GLU A 408 -12.82 4.68 -6.63
C GLU A 408 -11.91 4.59 -7.86
N LEU A 409 -11.63 3.37 -8.35
CA LEU A 409 -10.80 3.17 -9.54
C LEU A 409 -11.32 3.98 -10.73
N THR A 410 -10.44 4.77 -11.34
CA THR A 410 -10.73 5.53 -12.55
C THR A 410 -9.46 5.79 -13.35
N ASN A 411 -9.61 6.08 -14.63
CA ASN A 411 -8.56 6.59 -15.51
C ASN A 411 -8.71 8.10 -15.78
N ASP A 412 -9.66 8.78 -15.13
CA ASP A 412 -9.87 10.20 -15.29
C ASP A 412 -8.77 11.00 -14.57
N ARG A 413 -8.00 11.78 -15.33
CA ARG A 413 -6.94 12.64 -14.81
C ARG A 413 -7.45 13.78 -13.92
N SER A 414 -8.74 14.12 -13.99
CA SER A 414 -9.34 15.16 -13.14
C SER A 414 -9.24 14.87 -11.64
N ILE A 415 -9.05 13.60 -11.26
CA ILE A 415 -8.84 13.20 -9.87
C ILE A 415 -7.54 13.75 -9.28
N ILE A 416 -6.57 14.14 -10.10
CA ILE A 416 -5.29 14.68 -9.64
C ILE A 416 -5.53 16.01 -8.92
N ASP A 417 -6.36 16.87 -9.50
CA ASP A 417 -6.78 18.13 -8.86
C ASP A 417 -7.59 17.84 -7.59
N GLU A 418 -8.49 16.86 -7.65
CA GLU A 418 -9.31 16.45 -6.50
C GLU A 418 -8.46 15.96 -5.32
N PHE A 419 -7.42 15.17 -5.61
CA PHE A 419 -6.45 14.70 -4.63
C PHE A 419 -5.62 15.84 -4.02
N ASN A 420 -5.15 16.77 -4.85
CA ASN A 420 -4.36 17.91 -4.40
C ASN A 420 -5.16 18.84 -3.46
N ASP A 421 -6.47 18.93 -3.67
CA ASP A 421 -7.39 19.71 -2.84
C ASP A 421 -7.70 19.09 -1.47
N MET A 422 -7.47 17.77 -1.31
CA MET A 422 -7.67 17.10 -0.03
C MET A 422 -6.79 17.73 1.06
N GLN A 423 -7.16 17.60 2.33
CA GLN A 423 -6.51 18.18 3.51
C GLN A 423 -6.40 17.13 4.62
N VAL A 424 -5.40 17.30 5.48
CA VAL A 424 -5.23 16.53 6.71
C VAL A 424 -5.77 17.36 7.86
N THR A 425 -6.71 16.81 8.63
CA THR A 425 -7.30 17.51 9.78
C THR A 425 -6.77 17.00 11.13
N GLY A 426 -6.06 15.88 11.14
CA GLY A 426 -5.61 15.17 12.34
C GLY A 426 -6.06 13.70 12.34
N GLY A 427 -6.19 13.11 13.52
CA GLY A 427 -6.74 11.75 13.71
C GLY A 427 -5.69 10.68 13.92
N ALA A 428 -6.15 9.51 14.39
CA ALA A 428 -5.31 8.36 14.64
C ALA A 428 -4.95 7.60 13.35
N THR A 429 -3.75 7.04 13.35
CA THR A 429 -3.16 6.29 12.23
C THR A 429 -3.51 4.81 12.37
N TYR A 430 -4.23 4.27 11.38
CA TYR A 430 -4.49 2.84 11.22
C TYR A 430 -4.33 2.45 9.76
N VAL A 431 -3.12 2.08 9.37
CA VAL A 431 -2.81 1.66 7.99
C VAL A 431 -3.70 0.51 7.54
N THR A 432 -4.02 -0.40 8.46
CA THR A 432 -4.92 -1.54 8.19
C THR A 432 -6.30 -1.09 7.71
N SER A 433 -6.81 0.06 8.16
CA SER A 433 -8.07 0.60 7.66
C SER A 433 -8.01 0.98 6.19
N GLY A 434 -6.92 1.63 5.77
CA GLY A 434 -6.70 1.99 4.37
C GLY A 434 -6.47 0.75 3.50
N LEU A 435 -5.60 -0.16 3.96
CA LEU A 435 -5.30 -1.40 3.25
C LEU A 435 -6.55 -2.24 3.02
N LEU A 436 -7.36 -2.47 4.06
CA LEU A 436 -8.59 -3.25 3.94
C LEU A 436 -9.62 -2.54 3.04
N ARG A 437 -9.74 -1.20 3.11
CA ARG A 437 -10.69 -0.46 2.26
C ARG A 437 -10.29 -0.47 0.78
N ALA A 438 -9.01 -0.63 0.47
CA ALA A 438 -8.51 -0.76 -0.90
C ALA A 438 -8.89 -2.08 -1.57
N LEU A 439 -9.12 -3.17 -0.81
CA LEU A 439 -9.38 -4.49 -1.37
C LEU A 439 -10.63 -4.55 -2.27
N PRO A 440 -11.82 -4.10 -1.84
CA PRO A 440 -12.98 -4.09 -2.72
C PRO A 440 -12.89 -3.02 -3.84
N VAL A 441 -12.01 -2.02 -3.71
CA VAL A 441 -11.75 -1.03 -4.77
C VAL A 441 -10.95 -1.68 -5.89
N ILE A 442 -9.76 -2.20 -5.55
CA ILE A 442 -8.84 -2.77 -6.53
C ILE A 442 -9.37 -4.08 -7.13
N ALA A 443 -10.19 -4.84 -6.38
CA ALA A 443 -10.82 -6.05 -6.90
C ALA A 443 -11.71 -5.75 -8.12
N LYS A 444 -12.37 -4.58 -8.20
CA LYS A 444 -13.20 -4.17 -9.35
C LYS A 444 -12.39 -3.92 -10.63
N GLY A 445 -11.08 -3.79 -10.50
CA GLY A 445 -10.16 -3.61 -11.61
C GLY A 445 -10.19 -4.79 -12.59
N VAL A 446 -10.04 -4.48 -13.87
CA VAL A 446 -10.16 -5.41 -15.01
C VAL A 446 -8.84 -5.64 -15.73
N ASN A 447 -7.74 -5.13 -15.17
CA ASN A 447 -6.43 -5.26 -15.78
C ASN A 447 -5.70 -6.54 -15.32
N GLN A 448 -4.71 -6.96 -16.13
CA GLN A 448 -3.92 -8.17 -15.86
C GLN A 448 -3.02 -8.03 -14.63
N ARG A 449 -2.70 -6.79 -14.22
CA ARG A 449 -1.90 -6.51 -13.02
C ARG A 449 -2.67 -5.63 -12.05
N LYS A 450 -2.61 -5.99 -10.77
CA LYS A 450 -3.13 -5.21 -9.65
C LYS A 450 -2.00 -4.85 -8.68
N VAL A 451 -1.87 -3.58 -8.34
CA VAL A 451 -0.81 -3.09 -7.45
C VAL A 451 -1.40 -2.27 -6.31
N ILE A 452 -1.16 -2.68 -5.07
CA ILE A 452 -1.46 -1.88 -3.88
C ILE A 452 -0.18 -1.18 -3.44
N ILE A 453 -0.20 0.14 -3.35
CA ILE A 453 0.92 0.94 -2.84
C ILE A 453 0.46 1.63 -1.55
N VAL A 454 1.08 1.27 -0.43
CA VAL A 454 0.84 1.90 0.86
C VAL A 454 1.94 2.91 1.14
N ILE A 455 1.58 4.18 1.35
CA ILE A 455 2.52 5.26 1.70
C ILE A 455 2.13 5.85 3.04
N SER A 456 3.00 5.66 4.05
CA SER A 456 2.74 6.09 5.43
C SER A 456 4.05 6.26 6.19
N ASP A 457 4.02 6.90 7.36
CA ASP A 457 5.12 6.79 8.32
C ASP A 457 5.13 5.43 9.05
N GLY A 458 4.05 4.65 8.92
CA GLY A 458 3.89 3.29 9.44
C GLY A 458 3.74 3.21 10.96
N LEU A 459 3.45 4.34 11.61
CA LEU A 459 3.33 4.42 13.06
C LEU A 459 1.86 4.38 13.49
N ASP A 460 1.27 3.18 13.46
CA ASP A 460 -0.11 2.96 13.89
C ASP A 460 -0.31 3.35 15.38
N SER A 461 -1.48 3.90 15.70
CA SER A 461 -1.79 4.44 17.04
C SER A 461 -1.88 3.38 18.13
N ASP A 462 -2.03 2.11 17.78
CA ASP A 462 -1.96 0.96 18.69
C ASP A 462 -0.58 0.28 18.71
N ASN A 463 0.45 0.98 18.20
CA ASN A 463 1.81 0.46 17.97
C ASN A 463 1.85 -0.75 17.03
N GLY A 464 0.90 -0.86 16.10
CA GLY A 464 0.83 -1.93 15.10
C GLY A 464 0.27 -3.25 15.64
N THR A 465 -0.45 -3.23 16.76
CA THR A 465 -0.99 -4.45 17.38
C THR A 465 -2.01 -5.13 16.47
N LEU A 466 -2.94 -4.37 15.88
CA LEU A 466 -3.91 -4.86 14.92
C LEU A 466 -3.24 -5.33 13.63
N ALA A 467 -2.30 -4.55 13.11
CA ALA A 467 -1.54 -4.91 11.91
C ALA A 467 -0.77 -6.22 12.12
N LYS A 468 -0.08 -6.38 13.26
CA LYS A 468 0.62 -7.62 13.61
C LYS A 468 -0.33 -8.80 13.62
N LYS A 469 -1.47 -8.68 14.30
CA LYS A 469 -2.45 -9.76 14.36
C LYS A 469 -2.94 -10.16 12.96
N LEU A 470 -3.25 -9.21 12.10
CA LEU A 470 -3.70 -9.49 10.73
C LEU A 470 -2.60 -10.11 9.86
N PHE A 471 -1.37 -9.58 9.92
CA PHE A 471 -0.29 -9.99 9.04
C PHE A 471 0.33 -11.32 9.47
N ASP A 472 0.60 -11.48 10.76
CA ASP A 472 1.28 -12.65 11.32
C ASP A 472 0.28 -13.77 11.63
N ASP A 473 -0.67 -13.54 12.56
CA ASP A 473 -1.55 -14.59 13.05
C ASP A 473 -2.56 -15.09 11.99
N TYR A 474 -2.92 -14.24 11.02
CA TYR A 474 -3.94 -14.53 10.01
C TYR A 474 -3.42 -14.55 8.57
N SER A 475 -2.12 -14.28 8.35
CA SER A 475 -1.49 -14.25 7.02
C SER A 475 -2.26 -13.40 6.01
N LEU A 476 -2.77 -12.24 6.44
CA LEU A 476 -3.68 -11.40 5.64
C LEU A 476 -3.07 -11.05 4.28
N CYS A 477 -1.81 -10.65 4.22
CA CYS A 477 -1.21 -10.16 2.97
C CYS A 477 -1.04 -11.26 1.91
N ASP A 478 -0.79 -12.51 2.32
CA ASP A 478 -0.78 -13.64 1.39
C ASP A 478 -2.18 -13.91 0.84
N LYS A 479 -3.20 -13.88 1.72
CA LYS A 479 -4.61 -13.98 1.30
C LYS A 479 -5.05 -12.84 0.41
N ILE A 480 -4.50 -11.63 0.59
CA ILE A 480 -4.72 -10.49 -0.31
C ILE A 480 -4.17 -10.81 -1.70
N LYS A 481 -2.89 -11.16 -1.81
CA LYS A 481 -2.24 -11.47 -3.10
C LYS A 481 -2.95 -12.60 -3.83
N GLU A 482 -3.24 -13.71 -3.16
CA GLU A 482 -3.97 -14.85 -3.73
C GLU A 482 -5.40 -14.48 -4.12
N GLY A 483 -6.08 -13.71 -3.27
CA GLY A 483 -7.45 -13.33 -3.52
C GLY A 483 -7.60 -12.35 -4.68
N LEU A 484 -6.66 -11.44 -4.91
CA LEU A 484 -6.70 -10.52 -6.06
C LEU A 484 -6.54 -11.24 -7.41
N LEU A 485 -5.89 -12.41 -7.42
CA LEU A 485 -5.79 -13.29 -8.59
C LEU A 485 -7.08 -14.10 -8.83
N ARG A 486 -7.98 -14.15 -7.84
CA ARG A 486 -9.20 -14.97 -7.87
C ARG A 486 -10.49 -14.16 -7.90
N TYR A 487 -10.48 -12.94 -7.36
CA TYR A 487 -11.67 -12.13 -7.11
C TYR A 487 -11.69 -10.81 -7.90
N PRO A 488 -12.86 -10.43 -8.44
CA PRO A 488 -14.08 -11.25 -8.56
C PRO A 488 -13.84 -12.49 -9.42
N GLU A 489 -14.72 -13.50 -9.31
CA GLU A 489 -14.61 -14.71 -10.10
C GLU A 489 -14.57 -14.37 -11.60
N GLY A 490 -13.60 -14.94 -12.32
CA GLY A 490 -13.35 -14.63 -13.73
C GLY A 490 -12.50 -13.37 -13.98
N THR A 491 -11.88 -12.80 -12.94
CA THR A 491 -10.91 -11.70 -13.09
C THR A 491 -9.78 -12.09 -14.05
N PRO A 492 -9.34 -11.19 -14.96
CA PRO A 492 -8.22 -11.43 -15.87
C PRO A 492 -6.85 -11.21 -15.21
N THR A 493 -6.82 -10.96 -13.91
CA THR A 493 -5.59 -10.63 -13.17
C THR A 493 -4.65 -11.83 -13.08
N GLU A 494 -3.44 -11.66 -13.59
CA GLU A 494 -2.35 -12.64 -13.58
C GLU A 494 -1.27 -12.29 -12.55
N GLN A 495 -1.16 -11.00 -12.18
CA GLN A 495 -0.18 -10.52 -11.20
C GLN A 495 -0.82 -9.60 -10.16
N ALA A 496 -0.49 -9.83 -8.88
CA ALA A 496 -0.93 -9.01 -7.76
C ALA A 496 0.26 -8.69 -6.84
N ASP A 497 0.65 -7.42 -6.79
CA ASP A 497 1.77 -6.94 -6.00
C ASP A 497 1.30 -5.99 -4.89
N MET A 498 2.03 -6.00 -3.78
CA MET A 498 1.82 -5.06 -2.68
C MET A 498 3.15 -4.43 -2.28
N PHE A 499 3.15 -3.11 -2.11
CA PHE A 499 4.33 -2.35 -1.71
C PHE A 499 4.04 -1.47 -0.51
N PHE A 500 5.05 -1.28 0.34
CA PHE A 500 4.99 -0.33 1.43
C PHE A 500 6.15 0.65 1.37
N ILE A 501 5.85 1.94 1.39
CA ILE A 501 6.82 3.03 1.34
C ILE A 501 6.77 3.79 2.67
N PHE A 502 7.82 3.63 3.48
CA PHE A 502 8.04 4.36 4.72
C PHE A 502 8.56 5.77 4.43
N THR A 503 7.84 6.76 4.94
CA THR A 503 8.19 8.19 4.77
C THR A 503 9.08 8.74 5.89
N VAL A 504 9.39 7.93 6.91
CA VAL A 504 10.14 8.35 8.10
C VAL A 504 11.19 7.31 8.49
N ASN A 505 12.39 7.80 8.83
CA ASN A 505 13.45 6.99 9.43
C ASN A 505 13.56 7.30 10.93
N SER A 506 13.08 6.39 11.79
CA SER A 506 13.14 6.51 13.25
C SER A 506 13.31 5.14 13.91
N SER A 507 13.66 5.10 15.20
CA SER A 507 13.71 3.81 15.94
C SER A 507 12.35 3.09 15.99
N ALA A 508 11.25 3.85 16.01
CA ALA A 508 9.89 3.29 15.96
C ALA A 508 9.56 2.71 14.57
N SER A 509 10.11 3.28 13.50
CA SER A 509 9.89 2.77 12.15
C SER A 509 10.61 1.44 11.91
N THR A 510 11.64 1.08 12.68
CA THR A 510 12.28 -0.25 12.57
C THR A 510 11.32 -1.38 12.91
N THR A 511 10.49 -1.24 13.95
CA THR A 511 9.51 -2.27 14.32
C THR A 511 8.43 -2.41 13.27
N ALA A 512 7.89 -1.28 12.78
CA ALA A 512 6.90 -1.27 11.71
C ALA A 512 7.48 -1.84 10.40
N LEU A 513 8.71 -1.47 10.05
CA LEU A 513 9.40 -1.98 8.86
C LEU A 513 9.63 -3.49 8.97
N ASN A 514 10.02 -4.00 10.14
CA ASN A 514 10.13 -5.43 10.37
C ASN A 514 8.79 -6.14 10.25
N LEU A 515 7.70 -5.51 10.71
CA LEU A 515 6.36 -6.08 10.58
C LEU A 515 5.97 -6.23 9.10
N TRP A 516 6.11 -5.15 8.31
CA TRP A 516 5.77 -5.17 6.88
C TRP A 516 6.68 -6.07 6.05
N SER A 517 7.98 -6.03 6.32
CA SER A 517 8.98 -6.79 5.56
C SER A 517 8.94 -8.30 5.81
N ASN A 518 8.69 -8.72 7.06
CA ASN A 518 8.73 -10.15 7.42
C ASN A 518 7.38 -10.84 7.34
N TYR A 519 6.25 -10.11 7.50
CA TYR A 519 4.92 -10.71 7.61
C TYR A 519 3.92 -10.21 6.56
N CYS A 520 4.30 -9.29 5.67
CA CYS A 520 3.36 -8.76 4.67
C CYS A 520 3.93 -8.69 3.24
N VAL A 521 4.60 -7.60 2.88
CA VAL A 521 4.99 -7.32 1.48
C VAL A 521 6.29 -8.00 1.07
N GLY A 522 7.12 -8.41 2.03
CA GLY A 522 8.44 -8.96 1.79
C GLY A 522 9.53 -7.88 1.77
N LYS A 523 10.79 -8.30 1.92
CA LYS A 523 11.94 -7.38 1.99
C LYS A 523 12.20 -6.60 0.70
N GLU A 524 11.86 -7.20 -0.45
CA GLU A 524 12.08 -6.58 -1.77
C GLU A 524 11.04 -5.49 -2.11
N ASN A 525 9.89 -5.51 -1.41
CA ASN A 525 8.73 -4.63 -1.70
C ASN A 525 8.46 -3.63 -0.57
N VAL A 526 9.40 -3.50 0.37
CA VAL A 526 9.38 -2.47 1.42
C VAL A 526 10.49 -1.47 1.14
N TYR A 527 10.14 -0.19 1.14
CA TYR A 527 11.08 0.88 0.84
C TYR A 527 11.09 1.90 1.97
N LEU A 528 12.28 2.40 2.30
CA LEU A 528 12.46 3.59 3.11
C LEU A 528 12.79 4.74 2.17
N ALA A 529 11.83 5.64 1.94
CA ALA A 529 11.97 6.76 1.03
C ALA A 529 11.43 8.02 1.72
N THR A 530 12.34 8.85 2.23
CA THR A 530 11.99 9.97 3.12
C THR A 530 12.02 11.34 2.43
N ASN A 531 12.58 11.42 1.22
CA ASN A 531 12.69 12.63 0.41
C ASN A 531 12.04 12.43 -0.96
N TYR A 532 11.91 13.52 -1.72
CA TYR A 532 11.23 13.51 -3.01
C TYR A 532 11.86 12.53 -4.01
N GLN A 533 13.18 12.57 -4.16
CA GLN A 533 13.89 11.79 -5.18
C GLN A 533 13.76 10.28 -4.93
N ASP A 534 13.91 9.85 -3.68
CA ASP A 534 13.79 8.44 -3.32
C ASP A 534 12.37 7.93 -3.56
N MET A 535 11.35 8.72 -3.17
CA MET A 535 9.95 8.29 -3.31
C MET A 535 9.53 8.20 -4.77
N ILE A 536 9.88 9.20 -5.61
CA ILE A 536 9.53 9.15 -7.02
C ILE A 536 10.29 8.04 -7.76
N ASN A 537 11.57 7.79 -7.41
CA ASN A 537 12.33 6.68 -7.98
C ASN A 537 11.69 5.33 -7.66
N VAL A 538 11.23 5.13 -6.42
CA VAL A 538 10.53 3.91 -6.01
C VAL A 538 9.22 3.74 -6.78
N LEU A 539 8.37 4.77 -6.82
CA LEU A 539 7.07 4.69 -7.49
C LEU A 539 7.20 4.43 -8.99
N THR A 540 8.10 5.16 -9.65
CA THR A 540 8.35 4.98 -11.09
C THR A 540 8.99 3.62 -11.38
N GLY A 541 9.80 3.09 -10.45
CA GLY A 541 10.30 1.72 -10.50
C GLY A 541 9.19 0.67 -10.38
N ILE A 542 8.19 0.88 -9.51
CA ILE A 542 7.03 -0.01 -9.37
C ILE A 542 6.18 -0.06 -10.65
N ALA A 543 6.00 1.10 -11.32
CA ALA A 543 5.28 1.17 -12.58
C ALA A 543 6.03 0.51 -13.75
N LYS A 544 7.36 0.69 -13.81
CA LYS A 544 8.21 0.16 -14.88
C LYS A 544 8.64 -1.27 -14.54
N ASN A 545 7.81 -2.26 -14.87
CA ASN A 545 8.17 -3.66 -14.76
C ASN A 545 9.34 -3.98 -15.71
N SER A 546 10.58 -3.88 -15.22
CA SER A 546 11.77 -4.09 -16.06
C SER A 546 11.97 -5.57 -16.39
N SER A 547 12.09 -5.90 -17.68
CA SER A 547 12.44 -7.25 -18.14
C SER A 547 13.95 -7.35 -18.45
N VAL A 548 14.56 -8.49 -18.14
CA VAL A 548 15.99 -8.75 -18.41
C VAL A 548 16.07 -9.84 -19.49
N LYS A 549 16.71 -9.54 -20.64
CA LYS A 549 16.89 -10.47 -21.76
C LYS A 549 18.38 -10.59 -22.12
N PHE A 550 18.83 -11.80 -22.45
CA PHE A 550 20.16 -11.98 -23.06
C PHE A 550 20.13 -11.50 -24.51
N ILE A 551 21.17 -10.80 -24.96
CA ILE A 551 21.31 -10.43 -26.37
C ILE A 551 22.56 -11.08 -26.93
N ASN A 552 22.37 -11.88 -27.98
CA ASN A 552 23.50 -12.38 -28.75
C ASN A 552 23.87 -11.34 -29.82
N LYS A 553 25.13 -10.91 -29.85
CA LYS A 553 25.63 -9.88 -30.78
C LYS A 553 25.51 -10.27 -32.27
N ASN A 554 25.20 -11.53 -32.55
CA ASN A 554 25.06 -12.10 -33.91
C ASN A 554 23.60 -12.38 -34.33
N GLU A 555 22.61 -12.11 -33.47
CA GLU A 555 21.20 -12.13 -33.88
C GLU A 555 20.83 -10.73 -34.38
N GLN A 556 20.45 -10.62 -35.65
CA GLN A 556 19.80 -9.42 -36.16
C GLN A 556 18.40 -9.34 -35.54
N GLU A 557 18.03 -8.15 -35.04
CA GLU A 557 16.67 -7.83 -34.55
C GLU A 557 15.58 -8.16 -35.59
#